data_AF-A0A4W3HPC7-F1
#
_entry.id   AF-A0A4W3HPC7-F1
#
_cell.length_a   1.000
_cell.length_b   1.000
_cell.length_c   1.000
_cell.angle_alpha   90.00
_cell.angle_beta   90.00
_cell.angle_gamma   90.00
#
_symmetry.space_group_name_H-M   'P 1'
#
loop_
_entity.id
_entity.type
_entity.pdbx_description
1 polymer ?
#
loop_
_entity_poly.entity_id
_entity_poly.type
_entity_poly.pdbx_seq_one_letter_code
_entity_poly.pdbx_strand_id
1 'polypeptide(L)'
;MSFRDLRNFTEMMRALGYHRLISMENFRTPNFPLVAEILVWLVKRYEPHTDIPTDVDMEQDRVFFIKAVAQFMATKAHIKLNTKKLYQADGYSVKELLKITTVLYNAMKTKGRDASEDTEEDTNKFKFDLGSKIADLKTARQLASEITSKGATVFDLLGKEVDLREMRTAAIARPLEINETEKALRAGIKGIMEQVQKTKELLNNVASDEANLEAKIEKKKLELERSKKRLQTLQSVRPAFMDEYEKMEEELQRHYEIYVEKFRNLCYLEQQLDDLHRMEQERFEVREERAALHSTTTCIYIAPITQGNVPERKDDYSDTEIPDDEGSDSDLEDRRPLKPRLSREPPIQGMTIFPPNLAL
;
A
#
# COMPACT_ATOMS: atom_id res chain seq x y z
N MET A 1 -21.87 -2.66 12.62
CA MET A 1 -22.32 -2.46 14.02
C MET A 1 -21.85 -3.63 14.89
N SER A 2 -21.44 -3.43 16.14
CA SER A 2 -21.21 -4.57 17.05
C SER A 2 -22.54 -5.02 17.67
N PHE A 3 -22.83 -6.33 17.68
CA PHE A 3 -24.02 -6.91 18.33
C PHE A 3 -24.18 -6.45 19.79
N ARG A 4 -23.04 -6.23 20.46
CA ARG A 4 -22.96 -5.72 21.82
C ARG A 4 -23.56 -4.32 21.96
N ASP A 5 -23.33 -3.43 20.98
CA ASP A 5 -23.80 -2.04 21.04
C ASP A 5 -25.34 -2.00 20.99
N LEU A 6 -25.96 -2.79 20.10
CA LEU A 6 -27.42 -2.80 19.99
C LEU A 6 -28.07 -3.36 21.24
N ARG A 7 -27.54 -4.47 21.75
CA ARG A 7 -28.05 -5.10 22.97
C ARG A 7 -27.99 -4.13 24.14
N ASN A 8 -26.83 -3.50 24.37
CA ASN A 8 -26.66 -2.50 25.41
C ASN A 8 -27.66 -1.34 25.25
N PHE A 9 -27.83 -0.84 24.02
CA PHE A 9 -28.78 0.22 23.74
C PHE A 9 -30.23 -0.17 24.10
N THR A 10 -30.67 -1.36 23.67
CA THR A 10 -32.03 -1.84 23.98
C THR A 10 -32.27 -2.03 25.47
N GLU A 11 -31.29 -2.56 26.21
CA GLU A 11 -31.36 -2.75 27.66
C GLU A 11 -31.41 -1.40 28.39
N MET A 12 -30.58 -0.43 28.00
CA MET A 12 -30.57 0.92 28.60
C MET A 12 -31.84 1.70 28.31
N MET A 13 -32.37 1.63 27.09
CA MET A 13 -33.63 2.29 26.72
C MET A 13 -34.81 1.72 27.50
N ARG A 14 -34.85 0.40 27.71
CA ARG A 14 -35.86 -0.25 28.56
C ARG A 14 -35.77 0.23 30.00
N ALA A 15 -34.55 0.30 30.55
CA ALA A 15 -34.35 0.74 31.92
C ALA A 15 -34.71 2.23 32.13
N LEU A 16 -34.47 3.08 31.12
CA LEU A 16 -34.91 4.49 31.12
C LEU A 16 -36.44 4.66 30.94
N GLY A 17 -37.17 3.55 30.75
CA GLY A 17 -38.63 3.55 30.61
C GLY A 17 -39.11 4.02 29.24
N TYR A 18 -38.36 3.76 28.16
CA TYR A 18 -38.85 4.00 26.81
C TYR A 18 -40.05 3.09 26.51
N HIS A 19 -41.15 3.68 26.01
CA HIS A 19 -42.45 3.02 25.93
C HIS A 19 -42.54 1.96 24.82
N ARG A 20 -41.74 2.08 23.76
CA ARG A 20 -41.77 1.19 22.60
C ARG A 20 -40.69 0.12 22.71
N LEU A 21 -41.03 -1.13 22.39
CA LEU A 21 -40.05 -2.21 22.33
C LEU A 21 -39.11 -1.99 21.14
N ILE A 22 -37.82 -1.89 21.44
CA ILE A 22 -36.76 -1.81 20.44
C ILE A 22 -36.16 -3.21 20.29
N SER A 23 -36.25 -3.77 19.08
CA SER A 23 -35.66 -5.07 18.73
C SER A 23 -34.39 -4.90 17.89
N MET A 24 -33.64 -5.99 17.78
CA MET A 24 -32.44 -6.04 16.94
C MET A 24 -32.76 -5.84 15.45
N GLU A 25 -33.94 -6.29 15.01
CA GLU A 25 -34.34 -6.25 13.60
C GLU A 25 -34.65 -4.83 13.14
N ASN A 26 -35.08 -3.94 14.04
CA ASN A 26 -35.47 -2.58 13.70
C ASN A 26 -34.34 -1.71 13.11
N PHE A 27 -33.08 -2.09 13.30
CA PHE A 27 -31.90 -1.39 12.79
C PHE A 27 -31.14 -2.17 11.72
N ARG A 28 -31.67 -3.32 11.28
CA ARG A 28 -31.07 -4.11 10.19
C ARG A 28 -31.26 -3.42 8.83
N THR A 29 -32.35 -2.70 8.67
CA THR A 29 -32.64 -1.79 7.56
C THR A 29 -32.86 -0.38 8.09
N PRO A 30 -32.60 0.68 7.29
CA PRO A 30 -32.87 2.05 7.69
C PRO A 30 -34.32 2.27 8.17
N ASN A 31 -34.49 2.73 9.41
CA ASN A 31 -35.79 3.00 10.02
C ASN A 31 -35.79 4.40 10.65
N PHE A 32 -35.89 5.42 9.80
CA PHE A 32 -35.85 6.82 10.22
C PHE A 32 -36.99 7.21 11.18
N PRO A 33 -38.25 6.79 10.96
CA PRO A 33 -39.33 7.13 11.89
C PRO A 33 -39.06 6.67 13.32
N LEU A 34 -38.50 5.46 13.49
CA LEU A 34 -38.12 4.97 14.81
C LEU A 34 -36.97 5.80 15.42
N VAL A 35 -35.94 6.14 14.65
CA VAL A 35 -34.83 6.96 15.14
C VAL A 35 -35.31 8.36 15.52
N ALA A 36 -36.21 8.96 14.75
CA ALA A 36 -36.81 10.25 15.06
C ALA A 36 -37.61 10.20 16.36
N GLU A 37 -38.48 9.20 16.52
CA GLU A 37 -39.26 8.98 17.74
C GLU A 37 -38.35 8.83 18.97
N ILE A 38 -37.30 8.02 18.87
CA ILE A 38 -36.30 7.82 19.93
C ILE A 38 -35.59 9.14 20.26
N LEU A 39 -35.14 9.89 19.26
CA LEU A 39 -34.43 11.16 19.47
C LEU A 39 -35.32 12.21 20.14
N VAL A 40 -36.58 12.34 19.72
CA VAL A 40 -37.55 13.24 20.37
C VAL A 40 -37.71 12.84 21.84
N TRP A 41 -37.89 11.54 22.10
CA TRP A 41 -38.04 11.04 23.46
C TRP A 41 -36.80 11.33 24.32
N LEU A 42 -35.60 11.08 23.80
CA LEU A 42 -34.34 11.33 24.50
C LEU A 42 -34.12 12.83 24.78
N VAL A 43 -34.45 13.71 23.82
CA VAL A 43 -34.31 15.16 24.06
C VAL A 43 -35.33 15.64 25.09
N LYS A 44 -36.58 15.19 25.03
CA LYS A 44 -37.60 15.55 26.04
C LYS A 44 -37.24 15.05 27.45
N ARG A 45 -36.42 14.00 27.57
CA ARG A 45 -35.86 13.57 28.86
C ARG A 45 -34.80 14.53 29.41
N TYR A 46 -34.10 15.27 28.56
CA TYR A 46 -33.16 16.33 28.98
C TYR A 46 -33.89 17.62 29.34
N GLU A 47 -34.77 18.11 28.45
CA GLU A 47 -35.56 19.32 28.67
C GLU A 47 -37.02 19.06 28.22
N PRO A 48 -37.99 18.98 29.16
CA PRO A 48 -39.39 18.65 28.83
C PRO A 48 -40.09 19.64 27.90
N HIS A 49 -39.64 20.90 27.89
CA HIS A 49 -40.24 22.00 27.12
C HIS A 49 -39.54 22.29 25.80
N THR A 50 -38.61 21.45 25.34
CA THR A 50 -37.95 21.66 24.05
C THR A 50 -38.92 21.44 22.90
N ASP A 51 -39.05 22.46 22.05
CA ASP A 51 -39.79 22.40 20.81
C ASP A 51 -38.87 21.91 19.68
N ILE A 52 -39.02 20.63 19.31
CA ILE A 52 -38.33 20.02 18.18
C ILE A 52 -39.37 19.76 17.09
N PRO A 53 -39.08 20.08 15.82
CA PRO A 53 -39.94 19.71 14.70
C PRO A 53 -40.30 18.22 14.75
N THR A 54 -41.58 17.88 14.69
CA THR A 54 -42.04 16.49 14.73
C THR A 54 -42.41 15.94 13.36
N ASP A 55 -42.57 16.82 12.36
CA ASP A 55 -42.79 16.43 10.98
C ASP A 55 -41.48 15.95 10.35
N VAL A 56 -41.50 14.71 9.86
CA VAL A 56 -40.34 14.02 9.27
C VAL A 56 -40.73 13.27 7.99
N ASP A 57 -41.85 13.64 7.37
CA ASP A 57 -42.37 12.94 6.20
C ASP A 57 -41.51 13.22 4.95
N MET A 58 -41.12 14.48 4.73
CA MET A 58 -40.24 14.86 3.62
C MET A 58 -38.75 14.79 4.00
N GLU A 59 -37.91 14.55 2.98
CA GLU A 59 -36.44 14.51 3.16
C GLU A 59 -35.88 15.83 3.73
N GLN A 60 -36.40 16.97 3.29
CA GLN A 60 -35.96 18.28 3.79
C GLN A 60 -36.24 18.42 5.30
N ASP A 61 -37.42 17.98 5.74
CA ASP A 61 -37.82 18.04 7.15
C ASP A 61 -36.99 17.10 8.02
N ARG A 62 -36.64 15.91 7.50
CA ARG A 62 -35.72 14.98 8.19
C ARG A 62 -34.34 15.59 8.40
N VAL A 63 -33.80 16.29 7.39
CA VAL A 63 -32.50 16.97 7.50
C VAL A 63 -32.57 18.11 8.52
N PHE A 64 -33.66 18.89 8.50
CA PHE A 64 -33.88 19.97 9.46
C PHE A 64 -33.99 19.42 10.90
N PHE A 65 -34.78 18.36 11.08
CA PHE A 65 -34.93 17.63 12.35
C PHE A 65 -33.59 17.16 12.92
N ILE A 66 -32.76 16.46 12.13
CA ILE A 66 -31.46 15.97 12.60
C ILE A 66 -30.52 17.11 12.98
N LYS A 67 -30.53 18.22 12.22
CA LYS A 67 -29.73 19.40 12.56
C LYS A 67 -30.19 20.03 13.87
N ALA A 68 -31.51 20.17 14.08
CA ALA A 68 -32.08 20.72 15.30
C ALA A 68 -31.69 19.87 16.53
N VAL A 69 -31.85 18.55 16.45
CA VAL A 69 -31.47 17.63 17.53
C VAL A 69 -29.96 17.68 17.81
N ALA A 70 -29.12 17.64 16.77
CA ALA A 70 -27.68 17.69 16.95
C ALA A 70 -27.20 19.02 17.57
N GLN A 71 -27.81 20.14 17.15
CA GLN A 71 -27.52 21.46 17.71
C GLN A 71 -27.95 21.56 19.18
N PHE A 72 -29.14 21.05 19.51
CA PHE A 72 -29.63 20.99 20.89
C PHE A 72 -28.66 20.18 21.77
N MET A 73 -28.31 18.97 21.35
CA MET A 73 -27.45 18.08 22.13
C MET A 73 -26.03 18.65 22.30
N ALA A 74 -25.50 19.35 21.30
CA ALA A 74 -24.19 19.98 21.38
C ALA A 74 -24.17 21.20 22.33
N THR A 75 -25.24 22.00 22.35
CA THR A 75 -25.30 23.25 23.12
C THR A 75 -25.77 23.05 24.55
N LYS A 76 -26.73 22.14 24.78
CA LYS A 76 -27.35 21.92 26.09
C LYS A 76 -26.76 20.75 26.86
N ALA A 77 -26.51 19.63 26.18
CA ALA A 77 -25.96 18.43 26.80
C ALA A 77 -24.44 18.30 26.61
N HIS A 78 -23.82 19.18 25.82
CA HIS A 78 -22.41 19.09 25.40
C HIS A 78 -22.03 17.76 24.73
N ILE A 79 -22.99 17.10 24.08
CA ILE A 79 -22.80 15.84 23.36
C ILE A 79 -22.71 16.11 21.86
N LYS A 80 -21.55 15.84 21.26
CA LYS A 80 -21.34 15.93 19.81
C LYS A 80 -21.83 14.67 19.09
N LEU A 81 -22.85 14.84 18.26
CA LEU A 81 -23.47 13.77 17.47
C LEU A 81 -23.08 13.85 16.00
N ASN A 82 -22.94 12.70 15.34
CA ASN A 82 -22.72 12.62 13.91
C ASN A 82 -24.06 12.58 13.16
N THR A 83 -24.42 13.70 12.52
CA THR A 83 -25.69 13.88 11.80
C THR A 83 -25.87 12.89 10.64
N LYS A 84 -24.80 12.55 9.91
CA LYS A 84 -24.86 11.59 8.80
C LYS A 84 -25.23 10.19 9.29
N LYS A 85 -24.64 9.75 10.41
CA LYS A 85 -24.95 8.43 11.00
C LYS A 85 -26.34 8.36 11.60
N LEU A 86 -26.82 9.46 12.18
CA LEU A 86 -28.21 9.53 12.65
C LEU A 86 -29.20 9.45 11.48
N TYR A 87 -28.92 10.15 10.38
CA TYR A 87 -29.78 10.15 9.19
C TYR A 87 -29.81 8.79 8.47
N GLN A 88 -28.72 8.02 8.50
CA GLN A 88 -28.68 6.65 7.98
C GLN A 88 -29.72 5.72 8.63
N ALA A 89 -30.11 6.02 9.88
CA ALA A 89 -31.16 5.35 10.63
C ALA A 89 -31.06 3.81 10.69
N ASP A 90 -29.86 3.27 10.55
CA ASP A 90 -29.53 1.85 10.60
C ASP A 90 -28.67 1.56 11.84
N GLY A 91 -27.99 0.41 11.89
CA GLY A 91 -27.09 0.06 13.00
C GLY A 91 -25.96 1.07 13.29
N TYR A 92 -25.63 2.00 12.38
CA TYR A 92 -24.65 3.06 12.68
C TYR A 92 -25.26 4.19 13.51
N SER A 93 -26.57 4.46 13.38
CA SER A 93 -27.28 5.46 14.17
C SER A 93 -27.28 5.12 15.67
N VAL A 94 -27.32 3.83 16.00
CA VAL A 94 -27.34 3.31 17.38
C VAL A 94 -26.11 3.73 18.18
N LYS A 95 -24.94 3.81 17.53
CA LYS A 95 -23.71 4.29 18.19
C LYS A 95 -23.84 5.74 18.63
N GLU A 96 -24.55 6.55 17.87
CA GLU A 96 -24.81 7.95 18.21
C GLU A 96 -25.92 8.06 19.28
N LEU A 97 -26.98 7.25 19.17
CA LEU A 97 -28.04 7.15 20.19
C LEU A 97 -27.50 6.70 21.56
N LEU A 98 -26.53 5.77 21.56
CA LEU A 98 -25.86 5.31 22.78
C LEU A 98 -25.13 6.41 23.53
N LYS A 99 -24.57 7.42 22.84
CA LYS A 99 -23.89 8.54 23.52
C LYS A 99 -24.85 9.28 24.44
N ILE A 100 -26.08 9.50 23.97
CA ILE A 100 -27.14 10.17 24.73
C ILE A 100 -27.66 9.25 25.84
N THR A 101 -28.00 8.03 25.46
CA THR A 101 -28.62 7.03 26.34
C THR A 101 -27.70 6.67 27.51
N THR A 102 -26.39 6.53 27.27
CA THR A 102 -25.42 6.19 28.32
C THR A 102 -25.35 7.27 29.40
N VAL A 103 -25.38 8.55 29.01
CA VAL A 103 -25.34 9.66 29.97
C VAL A 103 -26.61 9.67 30.83
N LEU A 104 -27.79 9.55 30.20
CA LEU A 104 -29.06 9.49 30.93
C LEU A 104 -29.15 8.26 31.85
N TYR A 105 -28.73 7.10 31.37
CA TYR A 105 -28.77 5.85 32.13
C TYR A 105 -27.84 5.90 33.34
N ASN A 106 -26.64 6.45 33.18
CA ASN A 106 -25.71 6.62 34.30
C ASN A 106 -26.26 7.60 35.34
N ALA A 107 -26.87 8.71 34.92
CA ALA A 107 -27.51 9.67 35.82
C ALA A 107 -28.72 9.06 36.58
N MET A 108 -29.48 8.18 35.92
CA MET A 108 -30.56 7.43 36.58
C MET A 108 -30.01 6.44 37.61
N LYS A 109 -28.94 5.70 37.26
CA LYS A 109 -28.31 4.73 38.17
C LYS A 109 -27.67 5.39 39.39
N THR A 110 -27.16 6.61 39.26
CA THR A 110 -26.66 7.38 40.42
C THR A 110 -27.78 7.80 41.37
N LYS A 111 -28.98 8.10 40.86
CA LYS A 111 -30.16 8.39 41.70
C LYS A 111 -30.79 7.13 42.33
N GLY A 112 -30.70 5.98 41.66
CA GLY A 112 -31.24 4.71 42.17
C GLY A 112 -30.38 4.01 43.23
N ARG A 113 -29.17 4.50 43.51
CA ARG A 113 -28.24 3.89 44.47
C ARG A 113 -28.49 4.34 45.93
N ASP A 114 -29.39 5.30 46.13
CA ASP A 114 -29.79 5.81 47.45
C ASP A 114 -31.05 5.11 48.03
N ALA A 115 -31.59 4.07 47.37
CA ALA A 115 -32.92 3.51 47.75
C ALA A 115 -33.02 1.98 47.89
N SER A 116 -31.92 1.23 47.90
CA SER A 116 -31.98 -0.19 48.28
C SER A 116 -30.65 -0.69 48.85
N GLU A 117 -30.65 -0.96 50.15
CA GLU A 117 -29.60 -1.65 50.90
C GLU A 117 -29.36 -3.08 50.39
N ASP A 118 -28.09 -3.47 50.49
CA ASP A 118 -27.55 -4.81 50.69
C ASP A 118 -28.16 -5.99 49.95
N THR A 119 -27.44 -6.42 48.92
CA THR A 119 -27.25 -7.85 48.71
C THR A 119 -25.79 -8.09 48.36
N GLU A 120 -25.13 -8.81 49.26
CA GLU A 120 -23.79 -9.36 49.14
C GLU A 120 -23.69 -10.28 47.91
N GLU A 121 -23.37 -9.75 46.74
CA GLU A 121 -22.98 -10.57 45.59
C GLU A 121 -22.17 -9.74 44.60
N ASP A 122 -20.87 -9.58 44.87
CA ASP A 122 -19.78 -9.64 43.88
C ASP A 122 -18.46 -9.14 44.48
N THR A 123 -17.94 -9.88 45.47
CA THR A 123 -16.54 -9.79 45.89
C THR A 123 -15.55 -10.19 44.76
N ASN A 124 -16.05 -10.65 43.60
CA ASN A 124 -15.25 -10.97 42.42
C ASN A 124 -15.42 -10.03 41.21
N LYS A 125 -16.11 -8.88 41.32
CA LYS A 125 -16.11 -7.82 40.29
C LYS A 125 -15.16 -6.65 40.56
N PHE A 126 -14.39 -6.69 41.64
CA PHE A 126 -13.21 -5.83 41.79
C PHE A 126 -12.03 -6.37 40.97
N LYS A 127 -12.23 -6.54 39.66
CA LYS A 127 -11.09 -6.36 38.74
C LYS A 127 -10.76 -4.89 38.78
N PHE A 128 -9.87 -4.55 39.72
CA PHE A 128 -9.06 -3.37 39.82
C PHE A 128 -9.03 -2.60 38.49
N ASP A 129 -9.93 -1.62 38.34
CA ASP A 129 -9.82 -0.59 37.29
C ASP A 129 -8.76 0.43 37.77
N LEU A 130 -7.58 -0.11 38.07
CA LEU A 130 -6.44 0.65 38.53
C LEU A 130 -5.97 1.57 37.40
N GLY A 131 -6.19 1.19 36.14
CA GLY A 131 -5.89 2.04 34.98
C GLY A 131 -6.64 3.36 35.01
N SER A 132 -7.95 3.36 35.30
CA SER A 132 -8.75 4.59 35.37
C SER A 132 -8.43 5.42 36.62
N LYS A 133 -8.29 4.78 37.78
CA LYS A 133 -7.95 5.48 39.04
C LYS A 133 -6.48 5.90 39.16
N ILE A 134 -5.56 5.28 38.42
CA ILE A 134 -4.14 5.71 38.36
C ILE A 134 -4.06 7.10 37.72
N ALA A 135 -4.87 7.38 36.69
CA ALA A 135 -4.91 8.70 36.10
C ALA A 135 -5.35 9.74 37.13
N ASP A 136 -6.41 9.46 37.88
CA ASP A 136 -6.91 10.33 38.94
C ASP A 136 -5.89 10.50 40.09
N LEU A 137 -5.18 9.44 40.47
CA LEU A 137 -4.10 9.50 41.46
C LEU A 137 -2.89 10.30 40.98
N LYS A 138 -2.54 10.19 39.69
CA LYS A 138 -1.49 11.00 39.08
C LYS A 138 -1.89 12.47 39.04
N THR A 139 -3.13 12.78 38.67
CA THR A 139 -3.63 14.16 38.71
C THR A 139 -3.70 14.69 40.13
N ALA A 140 -4.14 13.90 41.11
CA ALA A 140 -4.18 14.31 42.51
C ALA A 140 -2.77 14.60 43.06
N ARG A 141 -1.78 13.76 42.72
CA ARG A 141 -0.37 13.99 43.10
C ARG A 141 0.20 15.22 42.42
N GLN A 142 -0.10 15.44 41.13
CA GLN A 142 0.30 16.63 40.39
C GLN A 142 -0.31 17.89 41.03
N LEU A 143 -1.61 17.89 41.33
CA LEU A 143 -2.30 18.99 41.99
C LEU A 143 -1.74 19.26 43.39
N ALA A 144 -1.42 18.23 44.17
CA ALA A 144 -0.78 18.40 45.48
C ALA A 144 0.61 19.07 45.36
N SER A 145 1.39 18.67 44.35
CA SER A 145 2.68 19.30 44.03
C SER A 145 2.50 20.75 43.59
N GLU A 146 1.49 21.05 42.78
CA GLU A 146 1.14 22.40 42.36
C GLU A 146 0.68 23.27 43.53
N ILE A 147 -0.14 22.74 44.44
CA ILE A 147 -0.55 23.44 45.67
C ILE A 147 0.69 23.80 46.49
N THR A 148 1.64 22.89 46.62
CA THR A 148 2.89 23.14 47.37
C THR A 148 3.74 24.20 46.68
N SER A 149 3.90 24.10 45.35
CA SER A 149 4.65 25.06 44.54
C SER A 149 4.01 26.45 44.54
N LYS A 150 2.69 26.53 44.37
CA LYS A 150 1.92 27.78 44.44
C LYS A 150 1.95 28.35 45.84
N GLY A 151 1.87 27.52 46.88
CA GLY A 151 2.02 27.93 48.27
C GLY A 151 3.38 28.57 48.53
N ALA A 152 4.47 27.96 48.06
CA ALA A 152 5.81 28.54 48.13
C ALA A 152 5.90 29.86 47.35
N THR A 153 5.34 29.90 46.14
CA THR A 153 5.30 31.12 45.32
C THR A 153 4.55 32.25 46.03
N VAL A 154 3.41 31.94 46.66
CA VAL A 154 2.61 32.91 47.42
C VAL A 154 3.36 33.37 48.67
N PHE A 155 4.03 32.46 49.39
CA PHE A 155 4.88 32.82 50.52
C PHE A 155 5.99 33.80 50.12
N ASP A 156 6.71 33.51 49.02
CA ASP A 156 7.77 34.38 48.51
C ASP A 156 7.23 35.75 48.04
N LEU A 157 6.07 35.76 47.38
CA LEU A 157 5.41 36.99 46.94
C LEU A 157 4.92 37.83 48.12
N LEU A 158 4.32 37.20 49.14
CA LEU A 158 3.89 37.86 50.37
C LEU A 158 5.09 38.39 51.18
N GLY A 159 6.21 37.67 51.18
CA GLY A 159 7.46 38.13 51.80
C GLY A 159 7.99 39.43 51.17
N LYS A 160 7.74 39.64 49.87
CA LYS A 160 8.07 40.86 49.14
C LYS A 160 7.00 41.95 49.21
N GLU A 161 5.87 41.70 49.87
CA GLU A 161 4.73 42.62 49.85
C GLU A 161 5.07 43.98 50.46
N VAL A 162 5.96 44.04 51.46
CA VAL A 162 6.38 45.32 52.06
C VAL A 162 7.06 46.21 51.03
N ASP A 163 8.05 45.67 50.31
CA ASP A 163 8.78 46.39 49.25
C ASP A 163 7.86 46.69 48.05
N LEU A 164 7.06 45.71 47.63
CA LEU A 164 6.11 45.85 46.53
C LEU A 164 5.03 46.89 46.84
N ARG A 165 4.58 46.99 48.09
CA ARG A 165 3.60 47.98 48.54
C ARG A 165 4.17 49.38 48.50
N GLU A 166 5.41 49.57 48.93
CA GLU A 166 6.10 50.85 48.83
C GLU A 166 6.27 51.27 47.36
N MET A 167 6.80 50.37 46.51
CA MET A 167 6.94 50.64 45.07
C MET A 167 5.60 50.91 44.38
N ARG A 168 4.55 50.17 44.72
CA ARG A 168 3.20 50.38 44.19
C ARG A 168 2.65 51.73 44.63
N THR A 169 2.81 52.10 45.89
CA THR A 169 2.36 53.40 46.41
C THR A 169 3.13 54.54 45.75
N ALA A 170 4.44 54.40 45.57
CA ALA A 170 5.27 55.35 44.84
C ALA A 170 4.87 55.47 43.35
N ALA A 171 4.58 54.34 42.68
CA ALA A 171 4.13 54.33 41.30
C ALA A 171 2.73 54.94 41.12
N ILE A 172 1.81 54.72 42.06
CA ILE A 172 0.47 55.34 42.07
C ILE A 172 0.56 56.84 42.38
N ALA A 173 1.49 57.23 43.25
CA ALA A 173 1.74 58.63 43.59
C ALA A 173 2.48 59.39 42.46
N ARG A 174 3.10 58.68 41.51
CA ARG A 174 3.73 59.29 40.34
C ARG A 174 2.64 59.95 39.48
N PRO A 175 2.70 61.27 39.23
CA PRO A 175 1.80 61.91 38.29
C PRO A 175 1.91 61.22 36.93
N LEU A 176 0.77 60.96 36.27
CA LEU A 176 0.76 60.39 34.93
C LEU A 176 1.58 61.28 34.00
N GLU A 177 2.71 60.76 33.51
CA GLU A 177 3.52 61.44 32.50
C GLU A 177 2.87 61.28 31.14
N ILE A 178 1.80 62.05 30.91
CA ILE A 178 0.99 62.05 29.70
C ILE A 178 1.88 62.17 28.46
N ASN A 179 2.92 63.01 28.51
CA ASN A 179 3.87 63.21 27.41
C ASN A 179 4.70 61.95 27.08
N GLU A 180 5.16 61.19 28.08
CA GLU A 180 5.89 59.94 27.85
C GLU A 180 4.96 58.86 27.28
N THR A 181 3.75 58.75 27.83
CA THR A 181 2.74 57.80 27.33
C THR A 181 2.31 58.11 25.91
N GLU A 182 2.13 59.39 25.58
CA GLU A 182 1.81 59.85 24.22
C GLU A 182 2.95 59.56 23.26
N LYS A 183 4.20 59.80 23.67
CA LYS A 183 5.40 59.50 22.86
C LYS A 183 5.52 58.00 22.59
N ALA A 184 5.30 57.15 23.60
CA ALA A 184 5.30 55.70 23.45
C ALA A 184 4.16 55.23 22.52
N LEU A 185 2.97 55.81 22.66
CA LEU A 185 1.82 55.51 21.80
C LEU A 185 2.09 55.91 20.34
N ARG A 186 2.65 57.10 20.11
CA ARG A 186 3.05 57.58 18.77
C ARG A 186 4.11 56.68 18.15
N ALA A 187 5.09 56.22 18.94
CA ALA A 187 6.09 55.26 18.47
C ALA A 187 5.46 53.90 18.11
N GLY A 188 4.52 53.41 18.91
CA GLY A 188 3.76 52.19 18.63
C GLY A 188 2.94 52.30 17.34
N ILE A 189 2.22 53.41 17.15
CA ILE A 189 1.45 53.70 15.92
C ILE A 189 2.39 53.70 14.71
N LYS A 190 3.54 54.37 14.81
CA LYS A 190 4.53 54.40 13.73
C LYS A 190 5.04 52.99 13.40
N GLY A 191 5.39 52.20 14.41
CA GLY A 191 5.83 50.82 14.22
C GLY A 191 4.77 49.96 13.53
N ILE A 192 3.50 50.07 13.92
CA ILE A 192 2.39 49.36 13.27
C ILE A 192 2.22 49.83 11.82
N MET A 193 2.30 51.13 11.55
CA MET A 193 2.22 51.66 10.19
C MET A 193 3.33 51.12 9.28
N GLU A 194 4.57 51.05 9.79
CA GLU A 194 5.69 50.46 9.07
C GLU A 194 5.48 48.97 8.79
N GLN A 195 4.93 48.22 9.76
CA GLN A 195 4.58 46.81 9.55
C GLN A 195 3.49 46.65 8.50
N VAL A 196 2.43 47.47 8.56
CA VAL A 196 1.36 47.47 7.54
C VAL A 196 1.93 47.74 6.15
N GLN A 197 2.86 48.70 6.04
CA GLN A 197 3.49 49.02 4.77
C GLN A 197 4.34 47.85 4.24
N LYS A 198 5.16 47.23 5.09
CA LYS A 198 5.93 46.02 4.73
C LYS A 198 5.04 44.87 4.28
N THR A 199 3.92 44.63 4.98
CA THR A 199 2.96 43.60 4.60
C THR A 199 2.30 43.90 3.26
N LYS A 200 1.98 45.17 2.96
CA LYS A 200 1.46 45.57 1.64
C LYS A 200 2.47 45.33 0.52
N GLU A 201 3.74 45.63 0.75
CA GLU A 201 4.82 45.36 -0.23
C GLU A 201 4.98 43.86 -0.49
N LEU A 202 4.98 43.03 0.57
CA LEU A 202 4.98 41.57 0.42
C LEU A 202 3.76 41.08 -0.38
N LEU A 203 2.58 41.61 -0.10
CA LEU A 203 1.35 41.24 -0.81
C LEU A 203 1.45 41.56 -2.31
N ASN A 204 1.98 42.73 -2.66
CA ASN A 204 2.19 43.11 -4.06
C ASN A 204 3.20 42.21 -4.76
N ASN A 205 4.28 41.82 -4.07
CA ASN A 205 5.27 40.89 -4.62
C ASN A 205 4.64 39.51 -4.88
N VAL A 206 3.89 38.99 -3.91
CA VAL A 206 3.18 37.70 -4.06
C VAL A 206 2.18 37.75 -5.21
N ALA A 207 1.42 38.83 -5.35
CA ALA A 207 0.47 39.00 -6.46
C ALA A 207 1.17 39.03 -7.83
N SER A 208 2.35 39.67 -7.92
CA SER A 208 3.19 39.66 -9.13
C SER A 208 3.71 38.25 -9.44
N ASP A 209 4.20 37.53 -8.43
CA ASP A 209 4.70 36.17 -8.58
C ASP A 209 3.59 35.20 -8.98
N GLU A 210 2.40 35.33 -8.40
CA GLU A 210 1.21 34.58 -8.76
C GLU A 210 0.84 34.78 -10.24
N ALA A 211 0.76 36.03 -10.70
CA ALA A 211 0.46 36.35 -12.10
C ALA A 211 1.53 35.79 -13.06
N ASN A 212 2.80 35.86 -12.68
CA ASN A 212 3.91 35.29 -13.46
C ASN A 212 3.84 33.76 -13.54
N LEU A 213 3.49 33.09 -12.43
CA LEU A 213 3.34 31.64 -12.38
C LEU A 213 2.12 31.18 -13.19
N GLU A 214 1.00 31.89 -13.10
CA GLU A 214 -0.20 31.57 -13.88
C GLU A 214 0.08 31.68 -15.39
N ALA A 215 0.79 32.72 -15.82
CA ALA A 215 1.21 32.86 -17.22
C ALA A 215 2.12 31.71 -17.69
N LYS A 216 3.05 31.24 -16.81
CA LYS A 216 3.90 30.08 -17.10
C LYS A 216 3.09 28.78 -17.18
N ILE A 217 2.13 28.60 -16.27
CA ILE A 217 1.23 27.44 -16.25
C ILE A 217 0.42 27.38 -17.53
N GLU A 218 -0.20 28.49 -17.95
CA GLU A 218 -0.98 28.53 -19.18
C GLU A 218 -0.14 28.25 -20.43
N LYS A 219 1.06 28.83 -20.50
CA LYS A 219 2.00 28.51 -21.59
C LYS A 219 2.32 27.00 -21.62
N LYS A 220 2.57 26.39 -20.47
CA LYS A 220 2.86 24.95 -20.37
C LYS A 220 1.66 24.07 -20.71
N LYS A 221 0.44 24.46 -20.32
CA LYS A 221 -0.78 23.77 -20.72
C LYS A 221 -0.95 23.78 -22.24
N LEU A 222 -0.73 24.91 -22.90
CA LEU A 222 -0.81 25.01 -24.36
C LEU A 222 0.27 24.15 -25.07
N GLU A 223 1.51 24.16 -24.57
CA GLU A 223 2.59 23.29 -25.07
C GLU A 223 2.25 21.79 -24.91
N LEU A 224 1.69 21.42 -23.77
CA LEU A 224 1.25 20.07 -23.47
C LEU A 224 0.13 19.62 -24.41
N GLU A 225 -0.89 20.46 -24.62
CA GLU A 225 -2.00 20.14 -25.52
C GLU A 225 -1.54 20.00 -26.97
N ARG A 226 -0.60 20.85 -27.44
CA ARG A 226 0.01 20.68 -28.77
C ARG A 226 0.77 19.36 -28.88
N SER A 227 1.54 19.01 -27.85
CA SER A 227 2.32 17.76 -27.83
C SER A 227 1.43 16.52 -27.78
N LYS A 228 0.36 16.55 -26.98
CA LYS A 228 -0.66 15.49 -26.95
C LYS A 228 -1.33 15.29 -28.31
N LYS A 229 -1.74 16.39 -28.97
CA LYS A 229 -2.32 16.32 -30.32
C LYS A 229 -1.33 15.70 -31.31
N ARG A 230 -0.07 16.13 -31.28
CA ARG A 230 0.99 15.54 -32.13
C ARG A 230 1.18 14.04 -31.86
N LEU A 231 1.21 13.65 -30.58
CA LEU A 231 1.33 12.25 -30.19
C LEU A 231 0.15 11.43 -30.69
N GLN A 232 -1.08 11.93 -30.53
CA GLN A 232 -2.29 11.26 -31.00
C GLN A 232 -2.26 11.08 -32.52
N THR A 233 -1.83 12.09 -33.28
CA THR A 233 -1.65 11.98 -34.73
C THR A 233 -0.59 10.92 -35.07
N LEU A 234 0.56 10.92 -34.39
CA LEU A 234 1.61 9.91 -34.61
C LEU A 234 1.14 8.49 -34.27
N GLN A 235 0.36 8.32 -33.20
CA GLN A 235 -0.20 7.02 -32.82
C GLN A 235 -1.28 6.53 -33.80
N SER A 236 -2.03 7.43 -34.41
CA SER A 236 -3.06 7.07 -35.39
C SER A 236 -2.49 6.60 -36.73
N VAL A 237 -1.25 6.98 -37.03
CA VAL A 237 -0.59 6.63 -38.29
C VAL A 237 0.21 5.35 -38.10
N ARG A 238 -0.13 4.32 -38.88
CA ARG A 238 0.66 3.10 -38.99
C ARG A 238 2.03 3.43 -39.62
N PRO A 239 3.16 3.05 -39.01
CA PRO A 239 4.47 3.31 -39.59
C PRO A 239 4.64 2.59 -40.93
N ALA A 240 5.26 3.27 -41.91
CA ALA A 240 5.38 2.75 -43.28
C ALA A 240 6.18 1.45 -43.39
N PHE A 241 7.13 1.21 -42.48
CA PHE A 241 7.94 0.00 -42.44
C PHE A 241 7.22 -1.20 -41.80
N MET A 242 6.04 -1.01 -41.19
CA MET A 242 5.32 -2.12 -40.54
C MET A 242 4.88 -3.19 -41.54
N ASP A 243 4.49 -2.77 -42.74
CA ASP A 243 4.06 -3.70 -43.79
C ASP A 243 5.22 -4.57 -44.29
N GLU A 244 6.42 -3.98 -44.41
CA GLU A 244 7.64 -4.71 -44.74
C GLU A 244 8.05 -5.66 -43.60
N TYR A 245 7.94 -5.21 -42.35
CA TYR A 245 8.21 -6.03 -41.18
C TYR A 245 7.31 -7.28 -41.11
N GLU A 246 5.99 -7.09 -41.24
CA GLU A 246 5.02 -8.20 -41.21
C GLU A 246 5.28 -9.19 -42.34
N LYS A 247 5.60 -8.70 -43.55
CA LYS A 247 5.99 -9.57 -44.67
C LYS A 247 7.25 -10.38 -44.38
N MET A 248 8.28 -9.76 -43.80
CA MET A 248 9.51 -10.45 -43.43
C MET A 248 9.28 -11.49 -42.31
N GLU A 249 8.38 -11.21 -41.35
CA GLU A 249 7.99 -12.21 -40.35
C GLU A 249 7.29 -13.42 -40.97
N GLU A 250 6.37 -13.21 -41.91
CA GLU A 250 5.71 -14.30 -42.64
C GLU A 250 6.72 -15.15 -43.43
N GLU A 251 7.65 -14.49 -44.13
CA GLU A 251 8.72 -15.18 -44.87
C GLU A 251 9.61 -15.99 -43.92
N LEU A 252 9.99 -15.42 -42.77
CA LEU A 252 10.77 -16.10 -41.75
C LEU A 252 10.04 -17.35 -41.22
N GLN A 253 8.76 -17.24 -40.92
CA GLN A 253 7.95 -18.36 -40.45
C GLN A 253 7.91 -19.48 -41.49
N ARG A 254 7.66 -19.14 -42.76
CA ARG A 254 7.66 -20.11 -43.86
C ARG A 254 9.02 -20.81 -44.02
N HIS A 255 10.11 -20.06 -43.91
CA HIS A 255 11.46 -20.62 -43.97
C HIS A 255 11.77 -21.53 -42.78
N TYR A 256 11.29 -21.17 -41.59
CA TYR A 256 11.45 -21.99 -40.39
C TYR A 256 10.70 -23.33 -40.51
N GLU A 257 9.49 -23.34 -41.05
CA GLU A 257 8.73 -24.58 -41.30
C GLU A 257 9.49 -25.52 -42.24
N ILE A 258 10.00 -25.00 -43.36
CA ILE A 258 10.81 -25.76 -44.31
C ILE A 258 12.10 -26.28 -43.64
N TYR A 259 12.75 -25.45 -42.83
CA TYR A 259 13.94 -25.83 -42.10
C TYR A 259 13.65 -27.01 -41.14
N VAL A 260 12.56 -26.96 -40.37
CA VAL A 260 12.17 -28.03 -39.45
C VAL A 260 11.91 -29.33 -40.20
N GLU A 261 11.22 -29.28 -41.35
CA GLU A 261 10.98 -30.46 -42.18
C GLU A 261 12.29 -31.07 -42.69
N LYS A 262 13.17 -30.23 -43.26
CA LYS A 262 14.49 -30.68 -43.74
C LYS A 262 15.35 -31.23 -42.63
N PHE A 263 15.31 -30.61 -41.44
CA PHE A 263 16.05 -31.06 -40.27
C PHE A 263 15.55 -32.44 -39.81
N ARG A 264 14.23 -32.66 -39.76
CA ARG A 264 13.65 -33.99 -39.46
C ARG A 264 14.11 -35.04 -40.47
N ASN A 265 14.06 -34.72 -41.76
CA ASN A 265 14.49 -35.63 -42.82
C ASN A 265 15.99 -35.95 -42.70
N LEU A 266 16.81 -34.94 -42.41
CA LEU A 266 18.26 -35.11 -42.19
C LEU A 266 18.52 -36.04 -41.01
N CYS A 267 17.94 -35.77 -39.84
CA CYS A 267 18.10 -36.63 -38.66
C CYS A 267 17.69 -38.08 -38.93
N TYR A 268 16.61 -38.29 -39.70
CA TYR A 268 16.16 -39.62 -40.08
C TYR A 268 17.15 -40.34 -41.03
N LEU A 269 17.76 -39.62 -41.96
CA LEU A 269 18.77 -40.18 -42.86
C LEU A 269 20.10 -40.45 -42.14
N GLU A 270 20.52 -39.55 -41.26
CA GLU A 270 21.68 -39.74 -40.39
C GLU A 270 21.52 -41.00 -39.53
N GLN A 271 20.35 -41.18 -38.90
CA GLN A 271 20.06 -42.38 -38.10
C GLN A 271 20.13 -43.67 -38.93
N GLN A 272 19.56 -43.69 -40.14
CA GLN A 272 19.65 -44.86 -41.01
C GLN A 272 21.09 -45.16 -41.43
N LEU A 273 21.90 -44.12 -41.66
CA LEU A 273 23.31 -44.28 -42.01
C LEU A 273 24.09 -44.90 -40.85
N ASP A 274 23.85 -44.42 -39.62
CA ASP A 274 24.45 -44.97 -38.40
C ASP A 274 24.05 -46.43 -38.17
N ASP A 275 22.79 -46.78 -38.43
CA ASP A 275 22.30 -48.16 -38.34
C ASP A 275 22.96 -49.07 -39.39
N LEU A 276 23.14 -48.59 -40.63
CA LEU A 276 23.86 -49.33 -41.67
C LEU A 276 25.33 -49.56 -41.30
N HIS A 277 26.03 -48.53 -40.84
CA HIS A 277 27.42 -48.66 -40.39
C HIS A 277 27.54 -49.65 -39.23
N ARG A 278 26.60 -49.63 -38.28
CA ARG A 278 26.56 -50.61 -37.18
C ARG A 278 26.37 -52.04 -37.68
N MET A 279 25.43 -52.25 -38.59
CA MET A 279 25.19 -53.57 -39.20
C MET A 279 26.40 -54.06 -40.00
N GLU A 280 27.09 -53.17 -40.72
CA GLU A 280 28.32 -53.52 -41.44
C GLU A 280 29.45 -53.89 -40.49
N GLN A 281 29.60 -53.15 -39.39
CA GLN A 281 30.58 -53.43 -38.35
C GLN A 281 30.31 -54.77 -37.65
N GLU A 282 29.07 -55.04 -37.25
CA GLU A 282 28.68 -56.35 -36.70
C GLU A 282 28.95 -57.49 -37.69
N ARG A 283 28.67 -57.29 -38.99
CA ARG A 283 28.98 -58.28 -40.02
C ARG A 283 30.47 -58.48 -40.23
N PHE A 284 31.28 -57.43 -40.06
CA PHE A 284 32.73 -57.49 -40.13
C PHE A 284 33.27 -58.27 -38.92
N GLU A 285 32.85 -57.92 -37.71
CA GLU A 285 33.20 -58.60 -36.46
C GLU A 285 32.83 -60.10 -36.50
N VAL A 286 31.64 -60.47 -36.97
CA VAL A 286 31.26 -61.88 -37.13
C VAL A 286 32.11 -62.60 -38.17
N ARG A 287 32.53 -61.94 -39.26
CA ARG A 287 33.44 -62.53 -40.24
C ARG A 287 34.83 -62.71 -39.66
N GLU A 288 35.33 -61.73 -38.92
CA GLU A 288 36.61 -61.78 -38.23
C GLU A 288 36.62 -62.88 -37.17
N GLU A 289 35.58 -62.97 -36.33
CA GLU A 289 35.41 -64.03 -35.34
C GLU A 289 35.36 -65.42 -36.00
N ARG A 290 34.62 -65.57 -37.12
CA ARG A 290 34.61 -66.83 -37.89
C ARG A 290 35.97 -67.16 -38.49
N ALA A 291 36.70 -66.18 -39.00
CA ALA A 291 38.05 -66.36 -39.55
C ALA A 291 39.04 -66.73 -38.44
N ALA A 292 38.96 -66.09 -37.27
CA ALA A 292 39.75 -66.41 -36.09
C ALA A 292 39.45 -67.82 -35.57
N LEU A 293 38.16 -68.22 -35.52
CA LEU A 293 37.76 -69.57 -35.13
C LEU A 293 38.26 -70.62 -36.13
N HIS A 294 38.19 -70.32 -37.43
CA HIS A 294 38.72 -71.20 -38.48
C HIS A 294 40.25 -71.31 -38.41
N SER A 295 40.97 -70.22 -38.19
CA SER A 295 42.42 -70.20 -37.96
C SER A 295 42.82 -70.98 -36.71
N THR A 296 42.10 -70.77 -35.59
CA THR A 296 42.31 -71.49 -34.32
C THR A 296 42.05 -72.98 -34.49
N THR A 297 40.96 -73.35 -35.17
CA THR A 297 40.64 -74.74 -35.51
C THR A 297 41.76 -75.34 -36.37
N THR A 298 42.18 -74.65 -37.42
CA THR A 298 43.29 -75.09 -38.28
C THR A 298 44.59 -75.27 -37.47
N CYS A 299 44.93 -74.34 -36.57
CA CYS A 299 46.08 -74.46 -35.69
C CYS A 299 45.96 -75.68 -34.75
N ILE A 300 44.80 -75.93 -34.13
CA ILE A 300 44.60 -77.08 -33.24
C ILE A 300 44.70 -78.41 -33.98
N TYR A 301 44.11 -78.52 -35.18
CA TYR A 301 44.06 -79.77 -35.93
C TYR A 301 45.31 -80.03 -36.78
N ILE A 302 46.02 -78.98 -37.20
CA ILE A 302 47.20 -79.11 -38.09
C ILE A 302 48.53 -78.90 -37.34
N ALA A 303 48.60 -78.05 -36.31
CA ALA A 303 49.87 -77.81 -35.59
C ALA A 303 50.48 -79.01 -34.85
N PRO A 304 49.72 -80.03 -34.36
CA PRO A 304 50.33 -81.25 -33.82
C PRO A 304 50.88 -82.18 -34.92
N ILE A 305 50.54 -81.95 -36.19
CA ILE A 305 50.97 -82.76 -37.34
C ILE A 305 52.27 -82.21 -37.96
N THR A 306 52.75 -81.04 -37.51
CA THR A 306 54.03 -80.47 -37.93
C THR A 306 55.06 -80.40 -36.80
N GLN A 307 55.21 -81.49 -36.03
CA GLN A 307 56.53 -81.96 -35.58
C GLN A 307 56.96 -83.13 -36.47
N GLY A 308 57.88 -82.89 -37.41
CA GLY A 308 58.57 -83.97 -38.12
C GLY A 308 58.78 -83.75 -39.62
N ASN A 309 59.83 -82.98 -39.94
CA ASN A 309 60.72 -83.10 -41.11
C ASN A 309 60.19 -82.87 -42.56
N VAL A 310 60.51 -81.67 -43.04
CA VAL A 310 61.27 -81.32 -44.29
C VAL A 310 62.21 -82.48 -44.75
N PRO A 311 62.36 -82.83 -46.06
CA PRO A 311 62.92 -81.99 -47.15
C PRO A 311 62.13 -81.99 -48.48
N GLU A 312 62.01 -80.86 -49.20
CA GLU A 312 63.01 -80.13 -50.00
C GLU A 312 63.14 -80.66 -51.44
N ARG A 313 62.50 -79.96 -52.39
CA ARG A 313 63.11 -79.27 -53.54
C ARG A 313 62.00 -78.54 -54.32
N LYS A 314 62.01 -77.20 -54.37
CA LYS A 314 62.80 -76.34 -55.29
C LYS A 314 62.28 -76.50 -56.73
N ASP A 315 61.70 -75.50 -57.40
CA ASP A 315 61.96 -74.05 -57.37
C ASP A 315 60.83 -73.25 -58.06
N ASP A 316 60.70 -71.99 -57.62
CA ASP A 316 60.57 -70.77 -58.44
C ASP A 316 59.21 -70.16 -58.87
N TYR A 317 58.90 -69.09 -58.12
CA TYR A 317 58.54 -67.71 -58.54
C TYR A 317 57.18 -67.39 -59.18
N SER A 318 56.30 -66.77 -58.38
CA SER A 318 55.84 -65.37 -58.52
C SER A 318 54.85 -65.10 -57.38
N ASP A 319 55.23 -64.49 -56.25
CA ASP A 319 55.50 -63.06 -56.04
C ASP A 319 54.43 -62.12 -56.64
N THR A 320 53.42 -61.81 -55.86
CA THR A 320 52.78 -60.49 -55.90
C THR A 320 52.40 -60.12 -54.47
N GLU A 321 53.33 -59.38 -53.87
CA GLU A 321 53.21 -58.53 -52.69
C GLU A 321 51.78 -58.24 -52.22
N ILE A 322 51.44 -58.71 -51.01
CA ILE A 322 50.53 -57.98 -50.13
C ILE A 322 51.44 -57.02 -49.35
N PRO A 323 51.29 -55.70 -49.49
CA PRO A 323 51.83 -54.78 -48.51
C PRO A 323 50.95 -54.87 -47.27
N ASP A 324 51.51 -55.43 -46.20
CA ASP A 324 51.07 -55.10 -44.86
C ASP A 324 51.50 -53.66 -44.55
N ASP A 325 50.66 -53.03 -43.73
CA ASP A 325 51.04 -51.97 -42.81
C ASP A 325 51.35 -50.59 -43.42
N GLU A 326 50.43 -49.66 -43.19
CA GLU A 326 50.73 -48.64 -42.19
C GLU A 326 49.42 -48.05 -41.70
N GLY A 327 49.22 -48.12 -40.38
CA GLY A 327 48.22 -47.30 -39.72
C GLY A 327 48.38 -45.85 -40.17
N SER A 328 47.37 -45.33 -40.86
CA SER A 328 47.17 -43.90 -40.98
C SER A 328 46.10 -43.51 -39.98
N ASP A 329 46.59 -43.29 -38.76
CA ASP A 329 46.09 -42.25 -37.89
C ASP A 329 45.93 -40.98 -38.73
N SER A 330 44.72 -40.75 -39.21
CA SER A 330 44.32 -39.46 -39.73
C SER A 330 43.16 -39.00 -38.86
N ASP A 331 43.56 -38.31 -37.80
CA ASP A 331 42.87 -37.13 -37.26
C ASP A 331 42.27 -36.30 -38.41
N LEU A 332 41.09 -36.69 -38.90
CA LEU A 332 40.24 -35.84 -39.69
C LEU A 332 39.23 -35.22 -38.74
N GLU A 333 39.74 -34.15 -38.12
CA GLU A 333 39.02 -33.03 -37.54
C GLU A 333 37.53 -33.25 -37.35
N ASP A 334 37.14 -33.37 -36.09
CA ASP A 334 35.84 -33.05 -35.52
C ASP A 334 35.39 -31.65 -36.03
N ARG A 335 34.98 -31.55 -37.28
CA ARG A 335 34.30 -30.37 -37.85
C ARG A 335 32.86 -30.39 -37.38
N ARG A 336 32.72 -30.22 -36.06
CA ARG A 336 31.50 -29.65 -35.51
C ARG A 336 31.22 -28.36 -36.25
N PRO A 337 30.02 -28.16 -36.81
CA PRO A 337 29.60 -26.83 -37.18
C PRO A 337 29.71 -25.96 -35.91
N LEU A 338 30.51 -24.90 -36.01
CA LEU A 338 30.61 -23.88 -34.98
C LEU A 338 29.20 -23.46 -34.57
N LYS A 339 28.87 -23.59 -33.28
CA LYS A 339 27.69 -22.94 -32.69
C LYS A 339 27.63 -21.51 -33.22
N PRO A 340 26.46 -21.03 -33.71
CA PRO A 340 26.30 -19.64 -34.02
C PRO A 340 26.65 -18.84 -32.76
N ARG A 341 27.75 -18.08 -32.83
CA ARG A 341 27.99 -17.02 -31.86
C ARG A 341 26.77 -16.11 -31.93
N LEU A 342 26.12 -15.91 -30.79
CA LEU A 342 25.25 -14.76 -30.60
C LEU A 342 26.11 -13.51 -30.85
N SER A 343 26.04 -12.99 -32.07
CA SER A 343 26.42 -11.62 -32.38
C SER A 343 25.50 -10.74 -31.56
N ARG A 344 25.98 -10.37 -30.37
CA ARG A 344 25.42 -9.31 -29.55
C ARG A 344 25.67 -8.02 -30.34
N GLU A 345 24.76 -7.71 -31.27
CA GLU A 345 24.71 -6.36 -31.82
C GLU A 345 24.49 -5.37 -30.67
N PRO A 346 25.15 -4.21 -30.69
CA PRO A 346 24.97 -3.21 -29.66
C PRO A 346 23.52 -2.70 -29.71
N PRO A 347 22.94 -2.33 -28.56
CA PRO A 347 21.56 -1.87 -28.51
C PRO A 347 21.40 -0.63 -29.40
N ILE A 348 20.35 -0.69 -30.22
CA ILE A 348 19.77 0.42 -30.97
C ILE A 348 19.75 1.66 -30.07
N GLN A 349 20.43 2.73 -30.48
CA GLN A 349 20.38 4.02 -29.80
C GLN A 349 18.95 4.56 -29.84
N GLY A 350 18.21 4.25 -28.78
CA GLY A 350 16.98 4.92 -28.44
C GLY A 350 17.27 6.40 -28.17
N MET A 351 16.45 7.24 -28.81
CA MET A 351 16.02 8.57 -28.37
C MET A 351 16.77 9.15 -27.16
N THR A 352 17.58 10.17 -27.42
CA THR A 352 18.02 11.13 -26.42
C THR A 352 16.82 11.89 -25.87
N ILE A 353 16.26 11.36 -24.80
CA ILE A 353 15.38 12.09 -23.89
C ILE A 353 16.29 12.85 -22.92
N PHE A 354 16.20 14.19 -22.99
CA PHE A 354 16.61 15.24 -22.04
C PHE A 354 17.61 14.93 -20.89
N PRO A 355 18.65 15.78 -20.69
CA PRO A 355 19.46 15.73 -19.48
C PRO A 355 18.71 16.24 -18.23
N PRO A 356 19.13 15.80 -17.03
CA PRO A 356 18.49 16.11 -15.75
C PRO A 356 18.88 17.50 -15.23
N ASN A 357 17.94 18.12 -14.51
CA ASN A 357 18.16 19.28 -13.65
C ASN A 357 19.20 18.98 -12.54
N LEU A 358 20.10 19.94 -12.30
CA LEU A 358 20.79 20.35 -11.05
C LEU A 358 21.93 21.29 -11.51
N ALA A 359 22.15 22.52 -11.03
CA ALA A 359 21.73 23.22 -9.84
C ALA A 359 21.97 24.75 -10.02
N LEU A 360 21.33 25.53 -9.14
CA LEU A 360 21.42 26.98 -8.87
C LEU A 360 20.69 27.93 -9.84
#